data_AF-A0AAJ4A4V3-F1
#
_entry.id   AF-A0AAJ4A4V3-F1
#
_cell.length_a   1.000
_cell.length_b   1.000
_cell.length_c   1.000
_cell.angle_alpha   90.00
_cell.angle_beta   90.00
_cell.angle_gamma   90.00
#
_symmetry.space_group_name_H-M   'P 1'
#
loop_
_entity.id
_entity.type
_entity.pdbx_description
1 polymer ?
#
loop_
_entity_poly.entity_id
_entity_poly.type
_entity_poly.pdbx_seq_one_letter_code
_entity_poly.pdbx_strand_id
1 'polypeptide(L)'
;MSRKRKTSFKKKPKDLTFITWIVTFIIIAFSSFGIGYYVGYDDAKNDLFKKESKIAKKSVKQIKESETIEKSTKEAKEKYEDASHEVESSIEPKPIEREKTVETSAKAKLAIIIDDVSVKSHIKAIKSLNLPITMSFLPPSEFRPNSHKLAAKEEFYMVHLPMEAKNFTKEEPYTLKVDDSQIKILQRVAEIKKLFPKVKYINNHTGSKFTSDEAAVNRLIYALEKENINFIDSRTIGSTKVPKVMKSYGKKYMSRDIFLDHELDKDYVKGQIKKAIKIAKVHGSAIAIGHPHANTLLAISESKHLFSEVELVLIDKLY
;
A
#
# COMPACT_ATOMS: atom_id res chain seq x y z
N MET A 1 -99.76 45.51 48.32
CA MET A 1 -99.41 45.08 46.95
C MET A 1 -97.91 45.23 46.75
N SER A 2 -97.16 44.13 46.66
CA SER A 2 -95.69 44.12 46.54
C SER A 2 -95.26 43.83 45.09
N ARG A 3 -94.47 44.71 44.48
CA ARG A 3 -93.92 44.56 43.11
C ARG A 3 -92.54 43.89 43.19
N LYS A 4 -92.43 42.63 42.76
CA LYS A 4 -91.14 41.95 42.53
C LYS A 4 -90.56 42.33 41.17
N ARG A 5 -89.34 42.88 41.14
CA ARG A 5 -88.48 43.00 39.94
C ARG A 5 -87.86 41.63 39.62
N LYS A 6 -88.01 41.16 38.38
CA LYS A 6 -87.22 40.06 37.81
C LYS A 6 -85.92 40.61 37.23
N THR A 7 -84.78 40.10 37.66
CA THR A 7 -83.47 40.29 37.01
C THR A 7 -83.22 39.12 36.05
N SER A 8 -82.93 39.41 34.78
CA SER A 8 -82.56 38.42 33.77
C SER A 8 -81.05 38.23 33.74
N PHE A 9 -80.56 37.01 33.99
CA PHE A 9 -79.17 36.63 33.72
C PHE A 9 -78.94 36.49 32.21
N LYS A 10 -78.09 37.35 31.62
CA LYS A 10 -77.59 37.19 30.24
C LYS A 10 -76.61 36.00 30.18
N LYS A 11 -76.92 34.98 29.38
CA LYS A 11 -75.98 33.89 29.04
C LYS A 11 -74.84 34.46 28.17
N LYS A 12 -73.58 34.17 28.54
CA LYS A 12 -72.40 34.46 27.69
C LYS A 12 -72.45 33.61 26.40
N PRO A 13 -72.08 34.16 25.24
CA PRO A 13 -72.09 33.43 23.98
C PRO A 13 -70.97 32.37 23.93
N LYS A 14 -71.32 31.13 23.59
CA LYS A 14 -70.40 29.97 23.46
C LYS A 14 -69.39 30.12 22.32
N ASP A 15 -69.65 31.02 21.36
CA ASP A 15 -68.81 31.22 20.18
C ASP A 15 -67.49 31.92 20.51
N LEU A 16 -67.47 32.78 21.53
CA LEU A 16 -66.25 33.49 21.94
C LEU A 16 -65.22 32.53 22.53
N THR A 17 -65.68 31.50 23.25
CA THR A 17 -64.79 30.47 23.81
C THR A 17 -64.18 29.56 22.74
N PHE A 18 -64.93 29.25 21.68
CA PHE A 18 -64.44 28.41 20.59
C PHE A 18 -63.34 29.11 19.76
N ILE A 19 -63.54 30.39 19.45
CA ILE A 19 -62.54 31.22 18.76
C ILE A 19 -61.25 31.33 19.59
N THR A 20 -61.34 31.50 20.91
CA THR A 20 -60.15 31.51 21.76
C THR A 20 -59.37 30.20 21.73
N TRP A 21 -60.05 29.05 21.72
CA TRP A 21 -59.37 27.74 21.62
C TRP A 21 -58.63 27.56 20.28
N ILE A 22 -59.23 28.03 19.17
CA ILE A 22 -58.57 27.98 17.84
C ILE A 22 -57.32 28.85 17.82
N VAL A 23 -57.41 30.08 18.32
CA VAL A 23 -56.26 31.01 18.36
C VAL A 23 -55.14 30.44 19.25
N THR A 24 -55.48 29.89 20.41
CA THR A 24 -54.50 29.23 21.29
C THR A 24 -53.85 28.02 20.62
N PHE A 25 -54.61 27.21 19.89
CA PHE A 25 -54.06 26.06 19.16
C PHE A 25 -53.10 26.49 18.04
N ILE A 26 -53.44 27.55 17.31
CA ILE A 26 -52.56 28.13 16.27
C ILE A 26 -51.26 28.65 16.88
N ILE A 27 -51.31 29.34 18.03
CA ILE A 27 -50.11 29.83 18.72
C ILE A 27 -49.22 28.67 19.19
N ILE A 28 -49.81 27.58 19.68
CA ILE A 28 -49.07 26.37 20.08
C ILE A 28 -48.46 25.67 18.86
N ALA A 29 -49.18 25.61 17.74
CA ALA A 29 -48.67 25.03 16.49
C ALA A 29 -47.52 25.85 15.90
N PHE A 30 -47.60 27.18 15.89
CA PHE A 30 -46.51 28.05 15.41
C PHE A 30 -45.29 28.04 16.34
N SER A 31 -45.49 27.99 17.66
CA SER A 31 -44.39 27.90 18.62
C SER A 31 -43.67 26.54 18.55
N SER A 32 -44.41 25.43 18.42
CA SER A 32 -43.82 24.10 18.19
C SER A 32 -43.09 23.99 16.85
N PHE A 33 -43.60 24.62 15.79
CA PHE A 33 -42.90 24.68 14.50
C PHE A 33 -41.61 25.51 14.56
N GLY A 34 -41.63 26.65 15.25
CA GLY A 34 -40.44 27.47 15.47
C GLY A 34 -39.35 26.75 16.28
N ILE A 35 -39.75 26.02 17.34
CA ILE A 35 -38.84 25.18 18.13
C ILE A 35 -38.27 24.05 17.27
N GLY A 36 -39.10 23.36 16.49
CA GLY A 36 -38.65 22.30 15.58
C GLY A 36 -37.68 22.79 14.51
N TYR A 37 -37.92 23.97 13.93
CA TYR A 37 -37.03 24.61 12.96
C TYR A 37 -35.68 25.00 13.59
N TYR A 38 -35.71 25.58 14.79
CA TYR A 38 -34.50 25.98 15.51
C TYR A 38 -33.65 24.76 15.92
N VAL A 39 -34.28 23.73 16.47
CA VAL A 39 -33.60 22.48 16.86
C VAL A 39 -33.03 21.76 15.63
N GLY A 40 -33.78 21.66 14.53
CA GLY A 40 -33.29 21.05 13.29
C GLY A 40 -32.12 21.82 12.65
N TYR A 41 -32.13 23.15 12.75
CA TYR A 41 -31.03 24.00 12.28
C TYR A 41 -29.76 23.80 13.11
N ASP A 42 -29.87 23.73 14.44
CA ASP A 42 -28.72 23.50 15.32
C ASP A 42 -28.15 22.09 15.16
N ASP A 43 -28.99 21.07 14.93
CA ASP A 43 -28.54 19.70 14.73
C ASP A 43 -27.78 19.55 13.39
N ALA A 44 -28.31 20.14 12.31
CA ALA A 44 -27.63 20.18 11.01
C ALA A 44 -26.28 20.92 11.07
N LYS A 45 -26.23 22.03 11.82
CA LYS A 45 -24.99 22.78 12.06
C LYS A 45 -23.97 21.93 12.83
N ASN A 46 -24.40 21.25 13.88
CA ASN A 46 -23.53 20.36 14.67
C ASN A 46 -22.97 19.19 13.85
N ASP A 47 -23.76 18.63 12.94
CA ASP A 47 -23.31 17.58 12.03
C ASP A 47 -22.28 18.09 11.00
N LEU A 48 -22.47 19.29 10.47
CA LEU A 48 -21.48 19.96 9.63
C LEU A 48 -20.16 20.19 10.40
N PHE A 49 -20.21 20.70 11.63
CA PHE A 49 -19.03 20.87 12.49
C PHE A 49 -18.34 19.52 12.82
N LYS A 50 -19.09 18.44 13.07
CA LYS A 50 -18.52 17.09 13.24
C LYS A 50 -17.86 16.59 11.96
N LYS A 51 -18.42 16.87 10.79
CA LYS A 51 -17.85 16.47 9.50
C LYS A 51 -16.57 17.26 9.20
N GLU A 52 -16.57 18.57 9.37
CA GLU A 52 -15.41 19.44 9.20
C GLU A 52 -14.28 19.10 10.18
N SER A 53 -14.59 18.86 11.45
CA SER A 53 -13.59 18.46 12.44
C SER A 53 -12.99 17.07 12.15
N LYS A 54 -13.76 16.13 11.60
CA LYS A 54 -13.23 14.84 11.11
C LYS A 54 -12.29 15.03 9.92
N ILE A 55 -12.65 15.90 8.98
CA ILE A 55 -11.81 16.23 7.82
C ILE A 55 -10.50 16.89 8.28
N ALA A 56 -10.58 17.90 9.15
CA ALA A 56 -9.41 18.58 9.71
C ALA A 56 -8.48 17.61 10.46
N LYS A 57 -9.01 16.72 11.31
CA LYS A 57 -8.22 15.70 12.00
C LYS A 57 -7.52 14.73 11.03
N LYS A 58 -8.19 14.34 9.95
CA LYS A 58 -7.61 13.49 8.90
C LYS A 58 -6.47 14.21 8.18
N SER A 59 -6.65 15.47 7.82
CA SER A 59 -5.62 16.30 7.18
C SER A 59 -4.41 16.50 8.10
N VAL A 60 -4.61 16.82 9.38
CA VAL A 60 -3.51 16.97 10.36
C VAL A 60 -2.75 15.66 10.56
N LYS A 61 -3.43 14.52 10.60
CA LYS A 61 -2.78 13.20 10.69
C LYS A 61 -1.91 12.93 9.46
N GLN A 62 -2.42 13.25 8.27
CA GLN A 62 -1.70 13.08 7.02
C GLN A 62 -0.47 13.98 6.93
N ILE A 63 -0.59 15.25 7.36
CA ILE A 63 0.54 16.19 7.43
C ILE A 63 1.63 15.67 8.38
N LYS A 64 1.28 15.24 9.59
CA LYS A 64 2.24 14.67 10.56
C LYS A 64 2.93 13.41 10.04
N GLU A 65 2.19 12.58 9.30
CA GLU A 65 2.73 11.38 8.69
C GLU A 65 3.71 11.73 7.56
N SER A 66 3.35 12.67 6.69
CA SER A 66 4.23 13.21 5.66
C SER A 66 5.48 13.88 6.23
N GLU A 67 5.37 14.68 7.30
CA GLU A 67 6.51 15.30 8.00
C GLU A 67 7.44 14.25 8.63
N THR A 68 6.87 13.17 9.18
CA THR A 68 7.65 12.06 9.75
C THR A 68 8.39 11.29 8.67
N ILE A 69 7.74 11.04 7.54
CA ILE A 69 8.35 10.41 6.35
C ILE A 69 9.43 11.34 5.79
N GLU A 70 9.18 12.64 5.62
CA GLU A 70 10.18 13.62 5.16
C GLU A 70 11.40 13.68 6.08
N LYS A 71 11.20 13.70 7.40
CA LYS A 71 12.31 13.71 8.36
C LYS A 71 13.13 12.41 8.28
N SER A 72 12.46 11.26 8.26
CA SER A 72 13.11 9.95 8.15
C SER A 72 13.83 9.75 6.81
N THR A 73 13.37 10.43 5.75
CA THR A 73 13.92 10.30 4.40
C THR A 73 15.01 11.32 4.10
N LYS A 74 15.00 12.50 4.73
CA LYS A 74 16.16 13.42 4.74
C LYS A 74 17.39 12.73 5.33
N GLU A 75 17.24 11.96 6.40
CA GLU A 75 18.32 11.14 6.98
C GLU A 75 18.77 9.98 6.06
N ALA A 76 17.94 9.55 5.10
CA ALA A 76 18.26 8.49 4.15
C ALA A 76 18.84 9.00 2.81
N LYS A 77 18.53 10.24 2.41
CA LYS A 77 18.95 10.85 1.13
C LYS A 77 20.45 11.03 0.96
N GLU A 78 21.24 11.07 2.03
CA GLU A 78 22.70 11.21 1.92
C GLU A 78 23.43 9.95 1.43
N LYS A 79 22.72 8.83 1.16
CA LYS A 79 23.39 7.55 0.91
C LYS A 79 22.83 6.64 -0.19
N TYR A 80 21.81 7.06 -0.95
CA TYR A 80 21.20 6.20 -1.97
C TYR A 80 21.36 6.74 -3.38
N GLU A 81 21.92 5.90 -4.24
CA GLU A 81 21.92 6.08 -5.69
C GLU A 81 20.51 5.84 -6.25
N ASP A 82 20.25 6.45 -7.40
CA ASP A 82 19.01 6.34 -8.15
C ASP A 82 18.66 4.88 -8.49
N ALA A 83 17.37 4.51 -8.44
CA ALA A 83 16.87 3.15 -8.69
C ALA A 83 17.00 2.71 -10.16
N SER A 84 17.57 3.55 -11.02
CA SER A 84 17.84 3.26 -12.43
C SER A 84 18.70 2.01 -12.67
N HIS A 85 19.49 1.57 -11.69
CA HIS A 85 20.29 0.34 -11.77
C HIS A 85 19.44 -0.95 -11.78
N GLU A 86 18.17 -0.88 -11.37
CA GLU A 86 17.22 -2.01 -11.42
C GLU A 86 16.59 -2.21 -12.81
N VAL A 87 16.95 -1.40 -13.81
CA VAL A 87 16.51 -1.58 -15.20
C VAL A 87 17.71 -1.54 -16.15
N GLU A 88 17.80 -2.52 -17.04
CA GLU A 88 18.91 -2.58 -18.00
C GLU A 88 18.81 -1.54 -19.13
N SER A 89 17.60 -1.11 -19.47
CA SER A 89 17.34 -0.12 -20.51
C SER A 89 16.44 0.99 -19.99
N SER A 90 16.50 2.17 -20.61
CA SER A 90 15.56 3.28 -20.34
C SER A 90 14.09 2.93 -20.58
N ILE A 91 13.81 1.76 -21.18
CA ILE A 91 12.46 1.23 -21.38
C ILE A 91 12.27 0.05 -20.44
N GLU A 92 11.25 0.13 -19.59
CA GLU A 92 10.85 -0.99 -18.75
C GLU A 92 10.39 -2.19 -19.58
N PRO A 93 10.68 -3.42 -19.14
CA PRO A 93 10.11 -4.59 -19.80
C PRO A 93 8.60 -4.57 -19.70
N LYS A 94 7.93 -4.88 -20.81
CA LYS A 94 6.48 -4.98 -20.83
C LYS A 94 6.00 -5.98 -19.75
N PRO A 95 4.89 -5.67 -19.05
CA PRO A 95 4.24 -6.62 -18.18
C PRO A 95 3.91 -7.90 -18.95
N ILE A 96 4.01 -9.05 -18.28
CA ILE A 96 3.64 -10.33 -18.91
C ILE A 96 2.13 -10.37 -19.08
N GLU A 97 1.70 -10.79 -20.26
CA GLU A 97 0.30 -11.01 -20.57
C GLU A 97 -0.21 -12.19 -19.72
N ARG A 98 -1.05 -11.88 -18.74
CA ARG A 98 -1.73 -12.87 -17.89
C ARG A 98 -3.16 -13.02 -18.39
N GLU A 99 -3.69 -14.22 -18.32
CA GLU A 99 -5.11 -14.44 -18.61
C GLU A 99 -5.97 -13.51 -17.75
N LYS A 100 -6.99 -12.92 -18.37
CA LYS A 100 -7.96 -12.11 -17.63
C LYS A 100 -8.75 -13.06 -16.74
N THR A 101 -8.82 -12.74 -15.45
CA THR A 101 -9.66 -13.50 -14.53
C THR A 101 -11.12 -13.15 -14.78
N VAL A 102 -12.00 -14.16 -14.75
CA VAL A 102 -13.45 -13.96 -14.74
C VAL A 102 -13.80 -13.08 -13.52
N GLU A 103 -14.68 -12.09 -13.71
CA GLU A 103 -15.10 -11.20 -12.64
C GLU A 103 -15.66 -12.01 -11.46
N THR A 104 -14.94 -11.98 -10.34
CA THR A 104 -15.42 -12.52 -9.06
C THR A 104 -15.87 -11.36 -8.19
N SER A 105 -16.79 -11.60 -7.24
CA SER A 105 -17.24 -10.57 -6.29
C SER A 105 -16.17 -10.19 -5.26
N ALA A 106 -15.04 -10.90 -5.22
CA ALA A 106 -13.92 -10.60 -4.33
C ALA A 106 -13.10 -9.43 -4.86
N LYS A 107 -12.62 -8.55 -3.97
CA LYS A 107 -11.71 -7.48 -4.36
C LYS A 107 -10.42 -8.07 -4.93
N ALA A 108 -9.95 -7.52 -6.04
CA ALA A 108 -8.63 -7.86 -6.57
C ALA A 108 -7.53 -7.53 -5.56
N LYS A 109 -6.47 -8.35 -5.52
CA LYS A 109 -5.38 -8.22 -4.55
C LYS A 109 -4.20 -7.44 -5.11
N LEU A 110 -3.61 -6.56 -4.32
CA LEU A 110 -2.38 -5.84 -4.69
C LEU A 110 -1.33 -6.06 -3.60
N ALA A 111 -0.20 -6.65 -3.97
CA ALA A 111 0.99 -6.69 -3.13
C ALA A 111 1.93 -5.55 -3.53
N ILE A 112 2.39 -4.80 -2.53
CA ILE A 112 3.46 -3.80 -2.71
C ILE A 112 4.69 -4.31 -1.99
N ILE A 113 5.80 -4.41 -2.72
CA ILE A 113 7.12 -4.77 -2.20
C ILE A 113 7.98 -3.50 -2.19
N ILE A 114 8.69 -3.27 -1.10
CA ILE A 114 9.73 -2.25 -1.02
C ILE A 114 11.07 -2.94 -0.88
N ASP A 115 11.89 -2.84 -1.92
CA ASP A 115 13.23 -3.39 -2.02
C ASP A 115 14.26 -2.53 -1.28
N ASP A 116 15.54 -2.91 -1.27
CA ASP A 116 16.65 -2.18 -0.62
C ASP A 116 16.46 -1.78 0.86
N VAL A 117 15.63 -2.52 1.59
CA VAL A 117 15.47 -2.28 3.02
C VAL A 117 16.73 -2.75 3.74
N SER A 118 17.48 -1.82 4.33
CA SER A 118 18.77 -2.17 4.95
C SER A 118 19.05 -1.45 6.27
N VAL A 119 18.33 -0.36 6.56
CA VAL A 119 18.54 0.48 7.75
C VAL A 119 17.24 0.72 8.53
N LYS A 120 17.39 1.14 9.80
CA LYS A 120 16.24 1.37 10.71
C LYS A 120 15.27 2.44 10.21
N SER A 121 15.77 3.49 9.56
CA SER A 121 14.93 4.58 9.03
C SER A 121 13.98 4.08 7.94
N HIS A 122 14.43 3.18 7.06
CA HIS A 122 13.58 2.57 6.02
C HIS A 122 12.39 1.83 6.66
N ILE A 123 12.67 0.95 7.62
CA ILE A 123 11.66 0.16 8.32
C ILE A 123 10.67 1.07 9.03
N LYS A 124 11.15 2.10 9.72
CA LYS A 124 10.29 3.07 10.41
C LYS A 124 9.36 3.80 9.44
N ALA A 125 9.90 4.26 8.31
CA ALA A 125 9.13 4.99 7.30
C ALA A 125 8.09 4.10 6.61
N ILE A 126 8.44 2.85 6.28
CA ILE A 126 7.49 1.88 5.71
C ILE A 126 6.39 1.56 6.72
N LYS A 127 6.74 1.27 7.99
CA LYS A 127 5.74 0.95 9.03
C LYS A 127 4.85 2.13 9.39
N SER A 128 5.32 3.38 9.26
CA SER A 128 4.46 4.55 9.50
C SER A 128 3.30 4.65 8.52
N LEU A 129 3.41 4.05 7.32
CA LEU A 129 2.31 3.98 6.36
C LEU A 129 1.09 3.24 6.91
N ASN A 130 1.28 2.34 7.88
CA ASN A 130 0.22 1.49 8.43
C ASN A 130 -0.56 0.75 7.31
N LEU A 131 0.20 0.18 6.37
CA LEU A 131 -0.27 -0.61 5.23
C LEU A 131 0.47 -1.96 5.23
N PRO A 132 -0.12 -3.04 4.68
CA PRO A 132 0.55 -4.33 4.55
C PRO A 132 1.55 -4.29 3.38
N ILE A 133 2.73 -3.72 3.65
CA ILE A 133 3.83 -3.60 2.69
C ILE A 133 4.85 -4.71 2.97
N THR A 134 5.26 -5.42 1.92
CA THR A 134 6.32 -6.43 2.02
C THR A 134 7.69 -5.76 1.94
N MET A 135 8.53 -5.92 2.96
CA MET A 135 9.90 -5.41 2.95
C MET A 135 10.86 -6.47 2.40
N SER A 136 11.66 -6.13 1.39
CA SER A 136 12.75 -6.97 0.89
C SER A 136 14.09 -6.42 1.35
N PHE A 137 14.82 -7.22 2.12
CA PHE A 137 16.05 -6.79 2.77
C PHE A 137 17.29 -7.13 1.95
N LEU A 138 18.17 -6.15 1.75
CA LEU A 138 19.51 -6.43 1.23
C LEU A 138 20.32 -7.24 2.27
N PRO A 139 21.07 -8.27 1.84
CA PRO A 139 22.01 -8.98 2.69
C PRO A 139 23.06 -8.04 3.32
N PRO A 140 23.65 -8.42 4.46
CA PRO A 140 24.66 -7.61 5.12
C PRO A 140 25.86 -7.32 4.23
N SER A 141 26.39 -6.10 4.35
CA SER A 141 27.68 -5.69 3.79
C SER A 141 28.41 -4.81 4.80
N GLU A 142 29.64 -4.37 4.49
CA GLU A 142 30.40 -3.47 5.35
C GLU A 142 29.64 -2.17 5.68
N PHE A 143 28.85 -1.66 4.73
CA PHE A 143 28.06 -0.43 4.91
C PHE A 143 26.72 -0.65 5.64
N ARG A 144 26.23 -1.90 5.68
CA ARG A 144 24.96 -2.30 6.31
C ARG A 144 25.09 -3.64 7.05
N PRO A 145 25.96 -3.74 8.08
CA PRO A 145 26.30 -5.02 8.70
C PRO A 145 25.14 -5.64 9.49
N ASN A 146 24.10 -4.85 9.81
CA ASN A 146 23.02 -5.26 10.69
C ASN A 146 21.68 -5.52 9.97
N SER A 147 21.62 -5.53 8.63
CA SER A 147 20.35 -5.68 7.90
C SER A 147 19.58 -6.96 8.29
N HIS A 148 20.28 -8.08 8.42
CA HIS A 148 19.72 -9.36 8.90
C HIS A 148 19.15 -9.28 10.33
N LYS A 149 19.82 -8.58 11.25
CA LYS A 149 19.33 -8.37 12.63
C LYS A 149 18.10 -7.48 12.68
N LEU A 150 17.97 -6.57 11.71
CA LEU A 150 16.76 -5.75 11.57
C LEU A 150 15.60 -6.60 11.04
N ALA A 151 15.83 -7.36 9.97
CA ALA A 151 14.82 -8.27 9.40
C ALA A 151 14.30 -9.29 10.43
N ALA A 152 15.17 -9.81 11.31
CA ALA A 152 14.78 -10.78 12.34
C ALA A 152 13.66 -10.29 13.27
N LYS A 153 13.52 -8.97 13.45
CA LYS A 153 12.49 -8.32 14.28
C LYS A 153 11.13 -8.22 13.60
N GLU A 154 11.09 -8.41 12.28
CA GLU A 154 9.85 -8.37 11.52
C GLU A 154 9.24 -9.78 11.46
N GLU A 155 7.91 -9.84 11.43
CA GLU A 155 7.17 -11.11 11.37
C GLU A 155 7.29 -11.77 10.00
N PHE A 156 7.27 -10.95 8.96
CA PHE A 156 7.36 -11.35 7.56
C PHE A 156 8.27 -10.39 6.78
N TYR A 157 9.13 -10.95 5.94
CA TYR A 157 10.03 -10.21 5.07
C TYR A 157 10.51 -11.09 3.90
N MET A 158 11.09 -10.43 2.90
CA MET A 158 11.84 -11.04 1.80
C MET A 158 13.32 -10.71 1.91
N VAL A 159 14.15 -11.39 1.12
CA VAL A 159 15.55 -10.98 0.90
C VAL A 159 15.74 -10.57 -0.55
N HIS A 160 16.37 -9.42 -0.75
CA HIS A 160 16.69 -8.82 -2.04
C HIS A 160 18.13 -9.23 -2.41
N LEU A 161 18.26 -10.27 -3.23
CA LEU A 161 19.52 -10.96 -3.45
C LEU A 161 20.31 -10.34 -4.62
N PRO A 162 21.54 -9.85 -4.41
CA PRO A 162 22.41 -9.34 -5.47
C PRO A 162 22.71 -10.36 -6.57
N MET A 163 22.47 -9.97 -7.82
CA MET A 163 22.72 -10.77 -9.01
C MET A 163 23.33 -9.94 -10.12
N GLU A 164 24.17 -10.55 -10.95
CA GLU A 164 24.93 -9.85 -11.99
C GLU A 164 24.02 -9.13 -13.01
N ALA A 165 24.32 -7.85 -13.26
CA ALA A 165 23.72 -7.07 -14.34
C ALA A 165 24.68 -6.92 -15.53
N LYS A 166 24.16 -6.56 -16.71
CA LYS A 166 24.99 -6.43 -17.92
C LYS A 166 25.80 -5.14 -17.91
N ASN A 167 25.18 -4.02 -17.51
CA ASN A 167 25.78 -2.69 -17.53
C ASN A 167 25.78 -2.01 -16.15
N PHE A 168 26.26 -2.71 -15.12
CA PHE A 168 26.37 -2.17 -13.76
C PHE A 168 27.73 -2.49 -13.14
N THR A 169 28.45 -1.46 -12.71
CA THR A 169 29.84 -1.59 -12.22
C THR A 169 29.96 -1.50 -10.70
N LYS A 170 28.91 -1.07 -9.99
CA LYS A 170 28.89 -0.91 -8.53
C LYS A 170 28.18 -2.08 -7.86
N GLU A 171 28.61 -3.28 -8.19
CA GLU A 171 27.96 -4.48 -7.68
C GLU A 171 28.04 -4.60 -6.16
N GLU A 172 26.97 -5.10 -5.59
CA GLU A 172 26.92 -5.42 -4.16
C GLU A 172 27.85 -6.60 -3.84
N PRO A 173 28.40 -6.68 -2.62
CA PRO A 173 29.20 -7.82 -2.22
C PRO A 173 28.43 -9.14 -2.33
N TYR A 174 29.15 -10.20 -2.73
CA TYR A 174 28.59 -11.54 -2.93
C TYR A 174 27.46 -11.60 -3.97
N THR A 175 27.52 -10.71 -4.97
CA THR A 175 26.67 -10.77 -6.17
C THR A 175 26.83 -12.12 -6.86
N LEU A 176 25.72 -12.81 -7.10
CA LEU A 176 25.71 -14.06 -7.86
C LEU A 176 25.98 -13.79 -9.33
N LYS A 177 26.90 -14.56 -9.91
CA LYS A 177 27.37 -14.43 -11.29
C LYS A 177 26.88 -15.54 -12.19
N VAL A 178 26.77 -15.28 -13.50
CA VAL A 178 26.37 -16.34 -14.46
C VAL A 178 27.35 -17.50 -14.50
N ASP A 179 28.63 -17.31 -14.17
CA ASP A 179 29.65 -18.35 -14.14
C ASP A 179 29.78 -19.06 -12.78
N ASP A 180 29.06 -18.62 -11.75
CA ASP A 180 29.12 -19.22 -10.41
C ASP A 180 28.66 -20.67 -10.40
N SER A 181 29.52 -21.61 -9.98
CA SER A 181 29.17 -23.03 -9.93
C SER A 181 27.90 -23.31 -9.10
N GLN A 182 27.24 -24.44 -9.39
CA GLN A 182 26.07 -24.88 -8.60
C GLN A 182 26.37 -24.94 -7.10
N ILE A 183 27.58 -25.35 -6.71
CA ILE A 183 28.03 -25.43 -5.32
C ILE A 183 28.10 -24.03 -4.70
N LYS A 184 28.66 -23.05 -5.42
CA LYS A 184 28.75 -21.66 -4.93
C LYS A 184 27.37 -21.04 -4.72
N ILE A 185 26.44 -21.25 -5.67
CA ILE A 185 25.05 -20.77 -5.54
C ILE A 185 24.34 -21.48 -4.37
N LEU A 186 24.50 -22.80 -4.20
CA LEU A 186 23.95 -23.53 -3.05
C LEU A 186 24.45 -22.98 -1.72
N GLN A 187 25.77 -22.80 -1.60
CA GLN A 187 26.39 -22.26 -0.39
C GLN A 187 25.87 -20.85 -0.09
N ARG A 188 25.75 -20.01 -1.12
CA ARG A 188 25.25 -18.64 -0.95
C ARG A 188 23.79 -18.64 -0.49
N VAL A 189 22.93 -19.47 -1.07
CA VAL A 189 21.52 -19.57 -0.66
C VAL A 189 21.39 -20.12 0.77
N ALA A 190 22.17 -21.13 1.13
CA ALA A 190 22.20 -21.67 2.50
C ALA A 190 22.70 -20.63 3.52
N GLU A 191 23.71 -19.83 3.16
CA GLU A 191 24.18 -18.71 3.97
C GLU A 191 23.08 -17.66 4.18
N ILE A 192 22.36 -17.29 3.11
CA ILE A 192 21.20 -16.39 3.21
C ILE A 192 20.14 -16.98 4.14
N LYS A 193 19.81 -18.27 4.02
CA LYS A 193 18.84 -18.93 4.92
C LYS A 193 19.29 -18.89 6.38
N LYS A 194 20.59 -19.07 6.63
CA LYS A 194 21.18 -18.98 7.98
C LYS A 194 21.11 -17.56 8.55
N LEU A 195 21.41 -16.55 7.72
CA LEU A 195 21.34 -15.13 8.12
C LEU A 195 19.88 -14.68 8.33
N PHE A 196 18.96 -15.23 7.55
CA PHE A 196 17.55 -14.87 7.52
C PHE A 196 16.65 -16.10 7.73
N PRO A 197 16.57 -16.68 8.95
CA PRO A 197 15.91 -17.98 9.17
C PRO A 197 14.43 -18.03 8.78
N LYS A 198 13.73 -16.88 8.82
CA LYS A 198 12.31 -16.77 8.50
C LYS A 198 12.04 -16.53 7.01
N VAL A 199 13.07 -16.36 6.18
CA VAL A 199 12.88 -16.03 4.76
C VAL A 199 12.12 -17.16 4.04
N LYS A 200 11.07 -16.76 3.32
CA LYS A 200 10.23 -17.63 2.47
C LYS A 200 10.23 -17.20 1.01
N TYR A 201 10.65 -15.98 0.73
CA TYR A 201 10.64 -15.37 -0.60
C TYR A 201 11.92 -14.56 -0.81
N ILE A 202 12.49 -14.69 -2.00
CA ILE A 202 13.64 -13.91 -2.47
C ILE A 202 13.28 -13.28 -3.81
N ASN A 203 13.70 -12.03 -4.02
CA ASN A 203 13.76 -11.41 -5.33
C ASN A 203 15.19 -10.97 -5.67
N ASN A 204 15.43 -10.64 -6.93
CA ASN A 204 16.73 -10.21 -7.41
C ASN A 204 16.92 -8.69 -7.27
N HIS A 205 18.08 -8.29 -6.77
CA HIS A 205 18.65 -6.95 -6.87
C HIS A 205 19.49 -6.88 -8.14
N THR A 206 19.12 -6.01 -9.07
CA THR A 206 19.62 -5.94 -10.44
C THR A 206 19.44 -7.27 -11.19
N GLY A 207 20.50 -7.94 -11.64
CA GLY A 207 20.38 -9.31 -12.19
C GLY A 207 19.99 -9.39 -13.66
N SER A 208 20.10 -8.33 -14.45
CA SER A 208 19.72 -8.35 -15.88
C SER A 208 20.54 -9.35 -16.70
N LYS A 209 21.81 -9.59 -16.33
CA LYS A 209 22.66 -10.62 -16.96
C LYS A 209 22.33 -11.99 -16.40
N PHE A 210 22.25 -12.10 -15.07
CA PHE A 210 21.96 -13.36 -14.37
C PHE A 210 20.62 -13.97 -14.79
N THR A 211 19.55 -13.19 -14.74
CA THR A 211 18.19 -13.65 -15.05
C THR A 211 17.99 -13.93 -16.54
N SER A 212 18.84 -13.40 -17.43
CA SER A 212 18.82 -13.72 -18.87
C SER A 212 19.51 -15.05 -19.20
N ASP A 213 20.27 -15.63 -18.28
CA ASP A 213 20.97 -16.90 -18.44
C ASP A 213 20.17 -18.05 -17.84
N GLU A 214 19.73 -18.98 -18.69
CA GLU A 214 18.87 -20.09 -18.27
C GLU A 214 19.58 -21.06 -17.31
N ALA A 215 20.88 -21.30 -17.51
CA ALA A 215 21.64 -22.21 -16.66
C ALA A 215 21.91 -21.60 -15.27
N ALA A 216 22.17 -20.30 -15.19
CA ALA A 216 22.30 -19.56 -13.94
C ALA A 216 20.97 -19.55 -13.17
N VAL A 217 19.87 -19.21 -13.83
CA VAL A 217 18.54 -19.25 -13.22
C VAL A 217 18.18 -20.66 -12.76
N ASN A 218 18.45 -21.70 -13.55
CA ASN A 218 18.22 -23.09 -13.14
C ASN A 218 19.00 -23.47 -11.87
N ARG A 219 20.29 -23.10 -11.79
CA ARG A 219 21.10 -23.33 -10.59
C ARG A 219 20.56 -22.60 -9.37
N LEU A 220 20.07 -21.37 -9.55
CA LEU A 220 19.44 -20.58 -8.48
C LEU A 220 18.14 -21.22 -7.99
N ILE A 221 17.21 -21.51 -8.90
CA ILE A 221 15.93 -22.13 -8.53
C ILE A 221 16.16 -23.46 -7.83
N TYR A 222 17.07 -24.31 -8.33
CA TYR A 222 17.47 -25.54 -7.65
C TYR A 222 17.94 -25.29 -6.21
N ALA A 223 18.78 -24.27 -5.98
CA ALA A 223 19.29 -23.95 -4.66
C ALA A 223 18.20 -23.41 -3.72
N LEU A 224 17.31 -22.55 -4.22
CA LEU A 224 16.19 -22.01 -3.46
C LEU A 224 15.20 -23.11 -3.03
N GLU A 225 14.96 -24.09 -3.89
CA GLU A 225 14.12 -25.25 -3.60
C GLU A 225 14.64 -26.07 -2.41
N LYS A 226 15.95 -26.29 -2.33
CA LYS A 226 16.57 -27.03 -1.22
C LYS A 226 16.32 -26.35 0.13
N GLU A 227 16.18 -25.03 0.16
CA GLU A 227 15.94 -24.25 1.36
C GLU A 227 14.45 -23.85 1.56
N ASN A 228 13.55 -24.37 0.72
CA ASN A 228 12.12 -24.05 0.68
C ASN A 228 11.85 -22.53 0.56
N ILE A 229 12.56 -21.87 -0.36
CA ILE A 229 12.44 -20.44 -0.64
C ILE A 229 11.81 -20.24 -2.03
N ASN A 230 10.76 -19.42 -2.12
CA ASN A 230 10.17 -19.06 -3.40
C ASN A 230 10.91 -17.88 -4.04
N PHE A 231 10.91 -17.83 -5.37
CA PHE A 231 11.53 -16.74 -6.12
C PHE A 231 10.49 -15.82 -6.76
N ILE A 232 10.71 -14.51 -6.66
CA ILE A 232 9.93 -13.46 -7.32
C ILE A 232 10.86 -12.71 -8.26
N ASP A 233 10.54 -12.73 -9.55
CA ASP A 233 11.33 -12.03 -10.56
C ASP A 233 11.04 -10.52 -10.52
N SER A 234 12.03 -9.72 -10.16
CA SER A 234 11.96 -8.26 -10.20
C SER A 234 11.93 -7.72 -11.63
N ARG A 235 12.12 -8.58 -12.65
CA ARG A 235 12.06 -8.25 -14.09
C ARG A 235 12.92 -7.05 -14.47
N THR A 236 14.20 -7.10 -14.15
CA THR A 236 15.15 -6.05 -14.55
C THR A 236 15.44 -6.06 -16.05
N ILE A 237 15.08 -7.15 -16.75
CA ILE A 237 15.15 -7.28 -18.21
C ILE A 237 14.01 -8.13 -18.77
N GLY A 238 13.56 -7.79 -19.98
CA GLY A 238 12.47 -8.50 -20.67
C GLY A 238 12.86 -9.92 -21.13
N SER A 239 14.15 -10.18 -21.35
CA SER A 239 14.69 -11.47 -21.81
C SER A 239 14.90 -12.51 -20.69
N THR A 240 14.41 -12.24 -19.48
CA THR A 240 14.50 -13.15 -18.32
C THR A 240 14.05 -14.57 -18.67
N LYS A 241 14.82 -15.56 -18.20
CA LYS A 241 14.57 -17.00 -18.36
C LYS A 241 13.83 -17.61 -17.17
N VAL A 242 13.56 -16.82 -16.13
CA VAL A 242 12.82 -17.24 -14.94
C VAL A 242 11.45 -17.86 -15.27
N PRO A 243 10.63 -17.32 -16.21
CA PRO A 243 9.37 -17.98 -16.58
C PRO A 243 9.57 -19.40 -17.10
N LYS A 244 10.60 -19.61 -17.94
CA LYS A 244 10.90 -20.91 -18.56
C LYS A 244 11.36 -21.92 -17.51
N VAL A 245 12.28 -21.51 -16.63
CA VAL A 245 12.78 -22.37 -15.55
C VAL A 245 11.69 -22.67 -14.54
N MET A 246 10.92 -21.68 -14.07
CA MET A 246 9.82 -21.94 -13.12
C MET A 246 8.81 -22.95 -13.69
N LYS A 247 8.51 -22.86 -14.99
CA LYS A 247 7.66 -23.84 -15.69
C LYS A 247 8.26 -25.25 -15.67
N SER A 248 9.58 -25.42 -15.86
CA SER A 248 10.21 -26.75 -15.83
C SER A 248 10.21 -27.39 -14.43
N TYR A 249 10.12 -26.59 -13.37
CA TYR A 249 9.92 -27.07 -11.99
C TYR A 249 8.44 -27.26 -11.63
N GLY A 250 7.51 -27.02 -12.56
CA GLY A 250 6.06 -27.07 -12.29
C GLY A 250 5.60 -25.97 -11.32
N LYS A 251 6.33 -24.86 -11.23
CA LYS A 251 6.03 -23.77 -10.28
C LYS A 251 5.34 -22.59 -10.93
N LYS A 252 4.51 -21.93 -10.14
CA LYS A 252 3.90 -20.65 -10.51
C LYS A 252 4.99 -19.60 -10.65
N TYR A 253 5.05 -18.98 -11.82
CA TYR A 253 5.92 -17.82 -12.03
C TYR A 253 5.31 -16.59 -11.35
N MET A 254 6.06 -15.98 -10.45
CA MET A 254 5.70 -14.74 -9.75
C MET A 254 6.66 -13.64 -10.18
N SER A 255 6.12 -12.49 -10.57
CA SER A 255 6.95 -11.38 -11.05
C SER A 255 6.32 -10.03 -10.81
N ARG A 256 7.16 -9.00 -10.79
CA ARG A 256 6.72 -7.61 -10.80
C ARG A 256 5.83 -7.31 -12.01
N ASP A 257 4.71 -6.64 -11.77
CA ASP A 257 3.85 -6.09 -12.82
C ASP A 257 4.14 -4.62 -13.08
N ILE A 258 4.48 -3.87 -12.02
CA ILE A 258 4.72 -2.43 -12.07
C ILE A 258 5.97 -2.09 -11.26
N PHE A 259 6.91 -1.35 -11.86
CA PHE A 259 7.89 -0.61 -11.10
C PHE A 259 7.29 0.73 -10.68
N LEU A 260 7.35 1.04 -9.39
CA LEU A 260 6.76 2.26 -8.86
C LEU A 260 7.63 3.48 -9.13
N ASP A 261 8.95 3.36 -9.03
CA ASP A 261 9.85 4.50 -8.83
C ASP A 261 11.15 4.46 -9.63
N HIS A 262 11.13 3.91 -10.85
CA HIS A 262 12.26 4.08 -11.77
C HIS A 262 12.48 5.54 -12.18
N GLU A 263 11.44 6.37 -12.06
CA GLU A 263 11.59 7.83 -12.02
C GLU A 263 11.34 8.28 -10.58
N LEU A 264 12.31 9.01 -10.01
CA LEU A 264 12.25 9.54 -8.65
C LEU A 264 11.30 10.74 -8.51
N ASP A 265 10.19 10.78 -9.25
CA ASP A 265 9.16 11.80 -9.17
C ASP A 265 7.91 11.29 -8.42
N LYS A 266 7.37 12.11 -7.52
CA LYS A 266 6.25 11.69 -6.67
C LYS A 266 4.97 11.46 -7.47
N ASP A 267 4.68 12.32 -8.44
CA ASP A 267 3.43 12.22 -9.22
C ASP A 267 3.52 11.11 -10.27
N TYR A 268 4.72 10.84 -10.79
CA TYR A 268 5.05 9.63 -11.53
C TYR A 268 4.68 8.37 -10.73
N VAL A 269 5.19 8.25 -9.49
CA VAL A 269 4.91 7.09 -8.62
C VAL A 269 3.41 6.94 -8.37
N LYS A 270 2.67 8.03 -8.13
CA LYS A 270 1.20 7.98 -8.01
C LYS A 270 0.53 7.44 -9.28
N GLY A 271 1.04 7.83 -10.46
CA GLY A 271 0.62 7.28 -11.73
C GLY A 271 0.82 5.75 -11.80
N GLN A 272 1.99 5.27 -11.38
CA GLN A 272 2.30 3.84 -11.31
C GLN A 272 1.40 3.09 -10.31
N ILE A 273 1.08 3.68 -9.15
CA ILE A 273 0.11 3.10 -8.20
C ILE A 273 -1.26 2.90 -8.84
N LYS A 274 -1.77 3.90 -9.57
CA LYS A 274 -3.04 3.79 -10.30
C LYS A 274 -2.99 2.68 -11.37
N LYS A 275 -1.87 2.55 -12.09
CA LYS A 275 -1.66 1.47 -13.06
C LYS A 275 -1.64 0.09 -12.38
N ALA A 276 -0.98 -0.05 -11.24
CA ALA A 276 -0.94 -1.30 -10.48
C ALA A 276 -2.34 -1.74 -10.03
N ILE A 277 -3.15 -0.79 -9.54
CA ILE A 277 -4.57 -1.05 -9.19
C ILE A 277 -5.36 -1.51 -10.42
N LYS A 278 -5.18 -0.85 -11.58
CA LYS A 278 -5.85 -1.25 -12.82
C LYS A 278 -5.46 -2.66 -13.26
N ILE A 279 -4.18 -3.00 -13.21
CA ILE A 279 -3.68 -4.35 -13.52
C ILE A 279 -4.28 -5.38 -12.56
N ALA A 280 -4.30 -5.09 -11.25
CA ALA A 280 -4.91 -5.98 -10.27
C ALA A 280 -6.39 -6.25 -10.58
N LYS A 281 -7.16 -5.21 -10.92
CA LYS A 281 -8.59 -5.35 -11.27
C LYS A 281 -8.80 -6.19 -12.54
N VAL A 282 -7.88 -6.15 -13.51
CA VAL A 282 -7.99 -6.92 -14.76
C VAL A 282 -7.56 -8.39 -14.59
N HIS A 283 -6.53 -8.64 -13.78
CA HIS A 283 -5.92 -9.98 -13.66
C HIS A 283 -6.21 -10.66 -12.31
N GLY A 284 -7.07 -10.08 -11.49
CA GLY A 284 -7.38 -10.53 -10.13
C GLY A 284 -6.29 -10.19 -9.10
N SER A 285 -5.03 -10.04 -9.53
CA SER A 285 -3.95 -9.59 -8.65
C SER A 285 -2.81 -8.85 -9.37
N ALA A 286 -2.03 -8.07 -8.63
CA ALA A 286 -0.79 -7.49 -9.12
C ALA A 286 0.31 -7.38 -8.05
N ILE A 287 1.56 -7.35 -8.50
CA ILE A 287 2.76 -7.07 -7.70
C ILE A 287 3.35 -5.74 -8.18
N ALA A 288 3.37 -4.75 -7.30
CA ALA A 288 4.11 -3.51 -7.51
C ALA A 288 5.38 -3.52 -6.64
N ILE A 289 6.51 -3.11 -7.20
CA ILE A 289 7.76 -2.99 -6.46
C ILE A 289 8.27 -1.57 -6.55
N GLY A 290 8.80 -1.04 -5.45
CA GLY A 290 9.59 0.18 -5.43
C GLY A 290 10.63 0.13 -4.33
N HIS A 291 11.18 1.28 -3.97
CA HIS A 291 12.27 1.44 -3.03
C HIS A 291 11.90 2.41 -1.91
N PRO A 292 12.63 2.44 -0.78
CA PRO A 292 12.32 3.27 0.39
C PRO A 292 12.71 4.74 0.18
N HIS A 293 12.60 5.24 -1.06
CA HIS A 293 12.83 6.64 -1.37
C HIS A 293 11.72 7.54 -0.82
N ALA A 294 12.08 8.80 -0.54
CA ALA A 294 11.15 9.79 0.00
C ALA A 294 9.89 9.93 -0.86
N ASN A 295 10.08 10.11 -2.17
CA ASN A 295 8.99 10.34 -3.10
C ASN A 295 8.11 9.10 -3.25
N THR A 296 8.69 7.90 -3.20
CA THR A 296 7.94 6.63 -3.24
C THR A 296 7.03 6.49 -2.02
N LEU A 297 7.58 6.66 -0.81
CA LEU A 297 6.81 6.52 0.43
C LEU A 297 5.76 7.63 0.59
N LEU A 298 6.07 8.87 0.19
CA LEU A 298 5.11 9.97 0.17
C LEU A 298 3.98 9.71 -0.84
N ALA A 299 4.30 9.23 -2.05
CA ALA A 299 3.29 8.88 -3.05
C ALA A 299 2.35 7.77 -2.54
N ILE A 300 2.88 6.73 -1.89
CA ILE A 300 2.07 5.67 -1.27
C ILE A 300 1.18 6.25 -0.16
N SER A 301 1.73 7.10 0.71
CA SER A 301 0.99 7.74 1.81
C SER A 301 -0.16 8.60 1.29
N GLU A 302 0.09 9.47 0.30
CA GLU A 302 -0.93 10.32 -0.33
C GLU A 302 -1.97 9.51 -1.12
N SER A 303 -1.58 8.33 -1.63
CA SER A 303 -2.44 7.45 -2.42
C SER A 303 -3.28 6.46 -1.59
N LYS A 304 -3.24 6.51 -0.24
CA LYS A 304 -3.97 5.58 0.63
C LYS A 304 -5.45 5.40 0.28
N HIS A 305 -6.10 6.46 -0.19
CA HIS A 305 -7.50 6.46 -0.59
C HIS A 305 -7.78 5.57 -1.81
N LEU A 306 -6.82 5.44 -2.74
CA LEU A 306 -6.94 4.60 -3.94
C LEU A 306 -6.96 3.11 -3.60
N PHE A 307 -6.31 2.70 -2.51
CA PHE A 307 -6.29 1.31 -2.07
C PHE A 307 -7.64 0.79 -1.56
N SER A 308 -8.67 1.63 -1.49
CA SER A 308 -10.04 1.17 -1.21
C SER A 308 -10.63 0.33 -2.36
N GLU A 309 -10.09 0.46 -3.57
CA GLU A 309 -10.51 -0.27 -4.78
C GLU A 309 -9.98 -1.71 -4.86
N VAL A 310 -8.98 -2.06 -4.05
CA VAL A 310 -8.31 -3.36 -4.04
C VAL A 310 -8.15 -3.85 -2.60
N GLU A 311 -7.79 -5.11 -2.42
CA GLU A 311 -7.28 -5.61 -1.15
C GLU A 311 -5.76 -5.52 -1.15
N LEU A 312 -5.18 -4.63 -0.35
CA LEU A 312 -3.74 -4.64 -0.13
C LEU A 312 -3.35 -5.84 0.74
N VAL A 313 -2.38 -6.62 0.29
CA VAL A 313 -1.92 -7.84 0.97
C VAL A 313 -0.39 -7.93 0.98
N LEU A 314 0.16 -8.65 1.95
CA LEU A 314 1.55 -9.11 1.87
C LEU A 314 1.68 -10.15 0.75
N ILE A 315 2.89 -10.32 0.23
CA ILE A 315 3.13 -11.16 -0.95
C ILE A 315 2.76 -12.63 -0.73
N ASP A 316 2.84 -13.13 0.50
CA ASP A 316 2.49 -14.50 0.89
C ASP A 316 0.98 -14.77 0.88
N LYS A 317 0.16 -13.73 0.77
CA LYS A 317 -1.32 -13.80 0.71
C LYS A 317 -1.88 -13.44 -0.67
N LEU A 318 -1.00 -13.18 -1.65
CA LEU A 318 -1.41 -12.71 -2.97
C LEU A 318 -2.16 -13.78 -3.77
N TYR A 319 -1.74 -15.03 -3.66
CA TYR A 319 -2.31 -16.18 -4.38
C TYR A 319 -2.91 -17.20 -3.43
#